data_AF-A0A3C0C1C6-F1
#
_entry.id   AF-A0A3C0C1C6-F1
#
_cell.length_a   1.000
_cell.length_b   1.000
_cell.length_c   1.000
_cell.angle_alpha   90.00
_cell.angle_beta   90.00
_cell.angle_gamma   90.00
#
_symmetry.space_group_name_H-M   'P 1'
#
loop_
_entity.id
_entity.type
_entity.pdbx_description
1 polymer ?
#
loop_
_entity_poly.entity_id
_entity_poly.type
_entity_poly.pdbx_seq_one_letter_code
_entity_poly.pdbx_strand_id
1 'polypeptide(L)'
;MATDYDLNTVSREDVGTSHSRRMRREGMVPAVVYGAGKDTVKVSISHNELLKKLNNEAFLNSILTIAVDDKEESVLIKDIQVHPAKRQVMHLDLQRVRSDVAIKVSVPLAFINDDTAVGVKLGGGTVTPLMNEVEISCLPKDLPERLEVDVEALELDDMLYLEDIVLPEGVEISLLTQEEPANEPIVAVRLLQIQEEEPEVEELA
;
A
#
# COMPACT_ATOMS: atom_id res chain seq x y z
N MET A 1 -31.55 -11.25 -4.58
CA MET A 1 -30.48 -11.56 -3.62
C MET A 1 -29.39 -10.55 -3.92
N ALA A 2 -29.02 -9.71 -2.95
CA ALA A 2 -27.97 -8.72 -3.17
C ALA A 2 -26.64 -9.50 -3.26
N THR A 3 -26.13 -9.67 -4.47
CA THR A 3 -24.74 -10.05 -4.71
C THR A 3 -23.90 -8.90 -4.20
N ASP A 4 -23.23 -9.11 -3.06
CA ASP A 4 -22.38 -8.12 -2.42
C ASP A 4 -21.05 -8.09 -3.19
N TYR A 5 -20.93 -7.14 -4.10
CA TYR A 5 -19.70 -6.91 -4.86
C TYR A 5 -18.82 -5.90 -4.12
N ASP A 6 -17.51 -6.13 -4.12
CA ASP A 6 -16.60 -5.22 -3.44
C ASP A 6 -16.49 -3.88 -4.16
N LEU A 7 -16.57 -3.85 -5.48
CA LEU A 7 -16.62 -2.59 -6.22
C LEU A 7 -17.60 -2.72 -7.38
N ASN A 8 -18.51 -1.74 -7.49
CA ASN A 8 -19.35 -1.60 -8.67
C ASN A 8 -18.53 -0.97 -9.79
N THR A 9 -18.32 -1.73 -10.86
CA THR A 9 -17.60 -1.29 -12.05
C THR A 9 -18.56 -1.13 -13.23
N VAL A 10 -18.39 -0.04 -13.98
CA VAL A 10 -19.11 0.21 -15.24
C VAL A 10 -18.08 0.19 -16.37
N SER A 11 -18.26 -0.70 -17.34
CA SER A 11 -17.39 -0.78 -18.53
C SER A 11 -17.49 0.50 -19.35
N ARG A 12 -16.37 0.86 -20.00
CA ARG A 12 -16.30 2.05 -20.84
C ARG A 12 -15.53 1.79 -22.12
N GLU A 13 -16.03 2.35 -23.21
CA GLU A 13 -15.34 2.36 -24.50
C GLU A 13 -14.55 3.67 -24.71
N ASP A 14 -15.05 4.77 -24.13
CA ASP A 14 -14.45 6.10 -24.28
C ASP A 14 -13.07 6.20 -23.62
N VAL A 15 -12.11 6.72 -24.39
CA VAL A 15 -10.71 6.86 -24.00
C VAL A 15 -10.23 8.28 -24.26
N GLY A 16 -9.28 8.75 -23.44
CA GLY A 16 -8.57 10.01 -23.67
C GLY A 16 -8.61 10.98 -22.50
N THR A 17 -7.70 11.94 -22.53
CA THR A 17 -7.43 12.87 -21.42
C THR A 17 -8.63 13.76 -21.08
N SER A 18 -9.39 14.19 -22.09
CA SER A 18 -10.58 15.05 -21.91
C SER A 18 -11.74 14.31 -21.24
N HIS A 19 -12.00 13.07 -21.67
CA HIS A 19 -13.05 12.21 -21.12
C HIS A 19 -12.72 11.84 -19.67
N SER A 20 -11.50 11.37 -19.38
CA SER A 20 -11.08 11.04 -18.02
C SER A 20 -11.15 12.24 -17.05
N ARG A 21 -10.88 13.46 -17.53
CA ARG A 21 -11.05 14.68 -16.73
C ARG A 21 -12.51 14.99 -16.43
N ARG A 22 -13.42 14.75 -17.37
CA ARG A 22 -14.86 14.95 -17.16
C ARG A 22 -15.41 13.92 -16.17
N MET A 23 -15.07 12.65 -16.36
CA MET A 23 -15.43 11.55 -15.48
C MET A 23 -15.03 11.81 -14.01
N ARG A 24 -13.80 12.28 -13.79
CA ARG A 24 -13.33 12.65 -12.44
C ARG A 24 -14.08 13.83 -11.83
N ARG A 25 -14.64 14.74 -12.63
CA ARG A 25 -15.53 15.81 -12.13
C ARG A 25 -16.93 15.30 -11.79
N GLU A 26 -17.37 14.25 -12.47
CA GLU A 26 -18.66 13.57 -12.24
C GLU A 26 -18.59 12.57 -11.07
N GLY A 27 -17.44 12.46 -10.39
CA GLY A 27 -17.27 11.57 -9.23
C GLY A 27 -16.97 10.11 -9.60
N MET A 28 -16.50 9.88 -10.83
CA MET A 28 -16.11 8.55 -11.32
C MET A 28 -14.59 8.48 -11.51
N VAL A 29 -13.99 7.36 -11.13
CA VAL A 29 -12.55 7.09 -11.24
C VAL A 29 -12.32 6.14 -12.42
N PRO A 30 -11.49 6.49 -13.40
CA PRO A 30 -11.09 5.57 -14.45
C PRO A 30 -10.19 4.48 -13.88
N ALA A 31 -10.45 3.24 -14.25
CA ALA A 31 -9.66 2.10 -13.85
C ALA A 31 -9.44 1.14 -15.02
N VAL A 32 -8.46 0.26 -14.87
CA VAL A 32 -8.08 -0.73 -15.88
C VAL A 32 -7.95 -2.09 -15.23
N VAL A 33 -8.58 -3.10 -15.83
CA VAL A 33 -8.49 -4.49 -15.42
C VAL A 33 -7.67 -5.27 -16.44
N TYR A 34 -6.55 -5.85 -16.02
CA TYR A 34 -5.66 -6.61 -16.90
C TYR A 34 -5.17 -7.90 -16.23
N GLY A 35 -4.43 -8.74 -16.97
CA GLY A 35 -3.83 -9.96 -16.43
C GLY A 35 -4.64 -11.22 -16.70
N ALA A 36 -4.17 -12.33 -16.13
CA ALA A 36 -4.70 -13.70 -16.33
C ALA A 36 -4.75 -14.18 -17.79
N GLY A 37 -3.99 -13.55 -18.71
CA GLY A 37 -3.98 -13.88 -20.14
C GLY A 37 -5.23 -13.45 -20.92
N LYS A 38 -6.06 -12.58 -20.33
CA LYS A 38 -7.24 -11.98 -20.96
C LYS A 38 -6.94 -10.57 -21.45
N ASP A 39 -7.78 -10.09 -22.37
CA ASP A 39 -7.71 -8.70 -22.84
C ASP A 39 -7.96 -7.70 -21.70
N THR A 40 -7.31 -6.55 -21.83
CA THR A 40 -7.43 -5.45 -20.88
C THR A 40 -8.78 -4.77 -21.03
N VAL A 41 -9.54 -4.68 -19.94
CA VAL A 41 -10.86 -4.03 -19.92
C VAL A 41 -10.76 -2.70 -19.20
N LYS A 42 -11.37 -1.67 -19.77
CA LYS A 42 -11.44 -0.34 -19.17
C LYS A 42 -12.75 -0.24 -18.41
N VAL A 43 -12.65 0.12 -17.15
CA VAL A 43 -13.82 0.28 -16.28
C VAL A 43 -13.79 1.65 -15.61
N SER A 44 -14.90 2.00 -15.01
CA SER A 44 -15.07 3.19 -14.19
C SER A 44 -15.73 2.80 -12.87
N ILE A 45 -15.27 3.42 -11.79
CA ILE A 45 -15.66 3.09 -10.42
C ILE A 45 -16.14 4.36 -9.72
N SER A 46 -17.16 4.26 -8.87
CA SER A 46 -17.63 5.38 -8.03
C SER A 46 -16.52 5.83 -7.08
N HIS A 47 -16.14 7.10 -7.15
CA HIS A 47 -15.09 7.68 -6.30
C HIS A 47 -15.44 7.61 -4.81
N ASN A 48 -16.72 7.82 -4.47
CA ASN A 48 -17.18 7.84 -3.08
C ASN A 48 -17.15 6.45 -2.44
N GLU A 49 -17.50 5.41 -3.19
CA GLU A 49 -17.43 4.02 -2.72
C GLU A 49 -15.96 3.62 -2.53
N LEU A 50 -15.13 3.93 -3.53
CA LEU A 50 -13.71 3.66 -3.51
C LEU A 50 -12.99 4.36 -2.34
N LEU A 51 -13.26 5.64 -2.10
CA LEU A 51 -12.67 6.37 -0.97
C LEU A 51 -13.02 5.76 0.39
N LYS A 52 -14.25 5.27 0.57
CA LYS A 52 -14.67 4.63 1.83
C LYS A 52 -13.91 3.33 2.05
N LYS A 53 -13.74 2.53 0.99
CA LYS A 53 -13.04 1.24 1.06
C LYS A 53 -11.54 1.42 1.23
N LEU A 54 -10.94 2.40 0.57
CA LEU A 54 -9.52 2.75 0.72
C LEU A 54 -9.12 3.23 2.11
N ASN A 55 -10.06 3.70 2.94
CA ASN A 55 -9.75 4.02 4.33
C ASN A 55 -9.45 2.77 5.18
N ASN A 56 -9.82 1.58 4.71
CA ASN A 56 -9.42 0.33 5.35
C ASN A 56 -8.15 -0.17 4.68
N GLU A 57 -7.03 -0.17 5.39
CA GLU A 57 -5.71 -0.58 4.86
C GLU A 57 -5.72 -2.02 4.33
N ALA A 58 -6.50 -2.91 4.97
CA ALA A 58 -6.70 -4.29 4.52
C ALA A 58 -7.25 -4.39 3.10
N PHE A 59 -8.00 -3.38 2.65
CA PHE A 59 -8.64 -3.38 1.34
C PHE A 59 -7.62 -3.37 0.19
N LEU A 60 -6.46 -2.73 0.38
CA LEU A 60 -5.41 -2.63 -0.63
C LEU A 60 -4.82 -3.99 -1.02
N ASN A 61 -4.68 -4.87 -0.03
CA ASN A 61 -4.02 -6.17 -0.16
C ASN A 61 -5.01 -7.33 -0.10
N SER A 62 -6.28 -7.07 -0.39
CA SER A 62 -7.33 -8.09 -0.41
C SER A 62 -7.70 -8.46 -1.85
N ILE A 63 -8.07 -9.72 -2.06
CA ILE A 63 -8.65 -10.15 -3.33
C ILE A 63 -10.09 -9.64 -3.39
N LEU A 64 -10.34 -8.75 -4.34
CA LEU A 64 -11.63 -8.12 -4.54
C LEU A 64 -12.43 -8.85 -5.62
N THR A 65 -13.74 -8.91 -5.45
CA THR A 65 -14.65 -9.37 -6.52
C THR A 65 -15.31 -8.17 -7.19
N ILE A 66 -15.06 -8.00 -8.49
CA ILE A 66 -15.67 -6.94 -9.32
C ILE A 66 -16.61 -7.53 -10.37
N ALA A 67 -17.63 -6.76 -10.74
CA ALA A 67 -18.59 -7.12 -11.80
C ALA A 67 -18.28 -6.34 -13.09
N VAL A 68 -17.70 -7.01 -14.08
CA VAL A 68 -17.37 -6.43 -15.39
C VAL A 68 -18.28 -7.05 -16.44
N ASP A 69 -19.17 -6.26 -17.04
CA ASP A 69 -20.11 -6.72 -18.10
C ASP A 69 -20.90 -7.98 -17.68
N ASP A 70 -21.50 -7.94 -16.49
CA ASP A 70 -22.26 -9.04 -15.87
C ASP A 70 -21.45 -10.32 -15.57
N LYS A 71 -20.11 -10.23 -15.59
CA LYS A 71 -19.19 -11.31 -15.17
C LYS A 71 -18.45 -10.92 -13.91
N GLU A 72 -18.40 -11.86 -12.98
CA GLU A 72 -17.59 -11.73 -11.77
C GLU A 72 -16.12 -12.04 -12.09
N GLU A 73 -15.22 -11.14 -11.73
CA GLU A 73 -13.78 -11.34 -11.83
C GLU A 73 -13.11 -11.05 -10.48
N SER A 74 -12.24 -11.97 -10.05
CA SER A 74 -11.38 -11.77 -8.89
C SER A 74 -10.15 -10.97 -9.30
N VAL A 75 -9.95 -9.82 -8.65
CA VAL A 75 -8.90 -8.87 -8.95
C VAL A 75 -8.20 -8.42 -7.68
N LEU A 76 -6.95 -8.00 -7.84
CA LEU A 76 -6.15 -7.36 -6.81
C LEU A 76 -5.85 -5.92 -7.25
N ILE A 77 -5.80 -4.98 -6.32
CA ILE A 77 -5.31 -3.64 -6.60
C ILE A 77 -3.79 -3.70 -6.74
N LYS A 78 -3.26 -3.33 -7.91
CA LYS A 78 -1.82 -3.32 -8.16
C LYS A 78 -1.20 -1.95 -7.96
N ASP A 79 -1.90 -0.89 -8.36
CA ASP A 79 -1.43 0.49 -8.20
C ASP A 79 -2.62 1.45 -8.04
N ILE A 80 -2.41 2.51 -7.27
CA ILE A 80 -3.36 3.59 -7.04
C ILE A 80 -2.65 4.91 -7.28
N GLN A 81 -3.18 5.70 -8.21
CA GLN A 81 -2.73 7.05 -8.41
C GLN A 81 -3.63 8.00 -7.64
N VAL A 82 -3.09 8.65 -6.60
CA VAL A 82 -3.80 9.67 -5.82
C VAL A 82 -3.29 11.05 -6.22
N HIS A 83 -4.18 12.04 -6.20
CA HIS A 83 -3.78 13.43 -6.41
C HIS A 83 -2.97 13.94 -5.20
N PRO A 84 -1.80 14.56 -5.37
CA PRO A 84 -0.91 14.90 -4.25
C PRO A 84 -1.51 15.92 -3.27
N ALA A 85 -2.25 16.91 -3.78
CA ALA A 85 -2.85 17.96 -2.93
C ALA A 85 -4.35 17.78 -2.63
N LYS A 86 -5.04 16.83 -3.28
CA LYS A 86 -6.49 16.67 -3.17
C LYS A 86 -6.77 15.23 -2.78
N ARG A 87 -7.75 15.01 -1.91
CA ARG A 87 -8.22 13.65 -1.55
C ARG A 87 -9.04 13.03 -2.70
N GLN A 88 -8.41 12.90 -3.87
CA GLN A 88 -9.03 12.41 -5.10
C GLN A 88 -8.16 11.32 -5.72
N VAL A 89 -8.78 10.18 -6.01
CA VAL A 89 -8.15 9.08 -6.74
C VAL A 89 -8.25 9.37 -8.23
N MET A 90 -7.13 9.27 -8.91
CA MET A 90 -6.93 9.68 -10.30
C MET A 90 -7.03 8.49 -11.24
N HIS A 91 -6.48 7.35 -10.83
CA HIS A 91 -6.47 6.11 -11.58
C HIS A 91 -6.33 4.91 -10.64
N LEU A 92 -6.85 3.76 -11.06
CA LEU A 92 -6.72 2.49 -10.36
C LEU A 92 -6.32 1.38 -11.34
N ASP A 93 -5.31 0.62 -10.97
CA ASP A 93 -4.85 -0.55 -11.71
C ASP A 93 -5.30 -1.82 -11.00
N LEU A 94 -6.11 -2.62 -11.69
CA LEU A 94 -6.64 -3.88 -11.19
C LEU A 94 -6.02 -5.04 -11.96
N GLN A 95 -5.38 -5.95 -11.25
CA GLN A 95 -4.78 -7.15 -11.81
C GLN A 95 -5.65 -8.37 -11.51
N ARG A 96 -6.04 -9.11 -12.55
CA ARG A 96 -6.77 -10.38 -12.40
C ARG A 96 -5.88 -11.43 -11.75
N VAL A 97 -6.45 -12.07 -10.75
CA VAL A 97 -5.77 -13.07 -9.94
C VAL A 97 -6.12 -14.47 -10.45
N ARG A 98 -5.12 -15.34 -10.57
CA ARG A 98 -5.29 -16.78 -10.76
C ARG A 98 -4.75 -17.47 -9.52
N SER A 99 -5.49 -18.44 -8.98
CA SER A 99 -5.11 -19.18 -7.77
C SER A 99 -3.73 -19.84 -7.83
N ASP A 100 -3.25 -20.14 -9.04
CA ASP A 100 -2.07 -20.98 -9.26
C ASP A 100 -0.82 -20.16 -9.64
N VAL A 101 -0.92 -18.83 -9.69
CA VAL A 101 0.16 -17.94 -10.14
C VAL A 101 0.59 -17.05 -8.98
N ALA A 102 1.90 -17.04 -8.68
CA ALA A 102 2.48 -16.14 -7.69
C ALA A 102 2.32 -14.67 -8.13
N ILE A 103 1.96 -13.81 -7.19
CA ILE A 103 1.73 -12.39 -7.40
C ILE A 103 2.72 -11.60 -6.56
N LYS A 104 3.25 -10.53 -7.15
CA LYS A 104 4.07 -9.54 -6.45
C LYS A 104 3.20 -8.39 -5.97
N VAL A 105 3.21 -8.11 -4.67
CA VAL A 105 2.36 -7.10 -4.02
C VAL A 105 3.17 -6.34 -2.98
N SER A 106 2.94 -5.03 -2.87
CA SER A 106 3.50 -4.23 -1.79
C SER A 106 2.58 -4.29 -0.58
N VAL A 107 3.07 -4.80 0.55
CA VAL A 107 2.30 -4.94 1.79
C VAL A 107 2.86 -3.97 2.84
N PRO A 108 2.01 -3.20 3.54
CA PRO A 108 2.45 -2.29 4.57
C PRO A 108 2.96 -3.04 5.80
N LEU A 109 3.94 -2.43 6.45
CA LEU A 109 4.47 -2.88 7.72
C LEU A 109 3.72 -2.20 8.86
N ALA A 110 3.23 -3.01 9.80
CA ALA A 110 2.60 -2.56 11.03
C ALA A 110 3.56 -2.82 12.18
N PHE A 111 4.04 -1.74 12.80
CA PHE A 111 4.92 -1.82 13.96
C PHE A 111 4.09 -1.98 15.23
N ILE A 112 4.41 -3.02 16.00
CA ILE A 112 3.75 -3.33 17.27
C ILE A 112 4.72 -2.97 18.39
N ASN A 113 4.20 -2.44 19.49
CA ASN A 113 4.95 -2.07 20.69
C ASN A 113 5.83 -0.81 20.57
N ASP A 114 5.56 0.07 19.59
CA ASP A 114 6.30 1.32 19.35
C ASP A 114 6.44 2.19 20.60
N ASP A 115 5.36 2.36 21.36
CA ASP A 115 5.34 3.17 22.58
C ASP A 115 6.07 2.50 23.77
N THR A 116 6.30 1.19 23.66
CA THR A 116 6.86 0.38 24.75
C THR A 116 8.28 -0.07 24.53
N ALA A 117 8.84 0.20 23.34
CA ALA A 117 10.20 -0.12 22.98
C ALA A 117 11.21 0.38 24.02
N VAL A 118 12.22 -0.44 24.33
CA VAL A 118 13.25 -0.15 25.33
C VAL A 118 13.95 1.18 25.03
N GLY A 119 14.29 1.45 23.77
CA GLY A 119 14.92 2.69 23.32
C GLY A 119 14.04 3.95 23.48
N VAL A 120 12.72 3.80 23.46
CA VAL A 120 11.77 4.91 23.70
C VAL A 120 11.64 5.18 25.20
N LYS A 121 11.40 4.13 26.00
CA LYS A 121 11.18 4.27 27.45
C LYS A 121 12.43 4.62 28.25
N LEU A 122 13.57 3.97 27.96
CA LEU A 122 14.83 4.18 28.69
C LEU A 122 15.67 5.28 28.03
N GLY A 123 15.60 5.38 26.70
CA GLY A 123 16.45 6.26 25.91
C GLY A 123 15.84 7.62 25.56
N GLY A 124 14.51 7.78 25.68
CA GLY A 124 13.83 8.99 25.19
C GLY A 124 13.86 9.13 23.66
N GLY A 125 14.18 8.06 22.93
CA GLY A 125 14.15 8.01 21.47
C GLY A 125 12.72 7.92 20.92
N THR A 126 12.57 8.02 19.61
CA THR A 126 11.32 7.79 18.89
C THR A 126 11.57 6.77 17.78
N VAL A 127 10.67 5.80 17.67
CA VAL A 127 10.67 4.81 16.58
C VAL A 127 10.40 5.55 15.28
N THR A 128 11.37 5.55 14.37
CA THR A 128 11.24 6.14 13.04
C THR A 128 11.23 5.04 12.00
N PRO A 129 10.11 4.80 11.29
CA PRO A 129 10.10 3.87 10.18
C PRO A 129 10.87 4.48 9.00
N LEU A 130 11.87 3.75 8.50
CA LEU A 130 12.62 4.07 7.29
C LEU A 130 11.87 3.54 6.05
N MET A 131 11.16 2.42 6.20
CA MET A 131 10.37 1.77 5.18
C MET A 131 8.98 1.43 5.72
N ASN A 132 7.93 1.80 4.98
CA ASN A 132 6.53 1.59 5.40
C ASN A 132 5.86 0.40 4.69
N GLU A 133 6.41 -0.04 3.56
CA GLU A 133 5.83 -1.10 2.72
C GLU A 133 6.95 -1.96 2.12
N VAL A 134 6.70 -3.25 1.96
CA VAL A 134 7.66 -4.23 1.42
C VAL A 134 7.02 -5.01 0.29
N GLU A 135 7.75 -5.19 -0.81
CA GLU A 135 7.29 -6.01 -1.93
C GLU A 135 7.51 -7.50 -1.64
N ILE A 136 6.41 -8.24 -1.55
CA ILE A 136 6.38 -9.68 -1.34
C ILE A 136 5.88 -10.41 -2.59
N SER A 137 6.34 -11.64 -2.76
CA SER A 137 5.87 -12.61 -3.74
C SER A 137 5.19 -13.75 -3.00
N CYS A 138 3.89 -13.95 -3.23
CA CYS A 138 3.12 -15.02 -2.60
C CYS A 138 2.05 -15.57 -3.53
N LEU A 139 1.51 -16.74 -3.19
CA LEU A 139 0.28 -17.22 -3.81
C LEU A 139 -0.91 -16.39 -3.29
N PRO A 140 -1.97 -16.22 -4.09
CA PRO A 140 -3.12 -15.44 -3.66
C PRO A 140 -3.82 -15.97 -2.41
N LYS A 141 -3.64 -17.26 -2.07
CA LYS A 141 -4.21 -17.87 -0.87
C LYS A 141 -3.49 -17.45 0.41
N ASP A 142 -2.22 -17.09 0.30
CA ASP A 142 -1.32 -16.84 1.41
C ASP A 142 -1.02 -15.34 1.54
N LEU A 143 -1.81 -14.48 0.87
CA LEU A 143 -1.63 -13.03 0.85
C LEU A 143 -1.99 -12.42 2.22
N PRO A 144 -1.02 -11.86 2.96
CA PRO A 144 -1.30 -11.17 4.21
C PRO A 144 -1.80 -9.74 3.94
N GLU A 145 -2.70 -9.25 4.79
CA GLU A 145 -3.17 -7.85 4.72
C GLU A 145 -2.09 -6.85 5.17
N ARG A 146 -1.35 -7.22 6.22
CA ARG A 146 -0.26 -6.45 6.85
C ARG A 146 0.84 -7.41 7.34
N LEU A 147 2.06 -6.92 7.41
CA LEU A 147 3.16 -7.63 8.08
C LEU A 147 3.42 -6.97 9.44
N GLU A 148 3.31 -7.76 10.50
CA GLU A 148 3.53 -7.28 11.87
C GLU A 148 5.01 -7.37 12.23
N VAL A 149 5.57 -6.27 12.71
CA VAL A 149 6.98 -6.18 13.15
C VAL A 149 7.01 -5.75 14.61
N ASP A 150 7.55 -6.59 15.47
CA ASP A 150 7.69 -6.30 16.90
C ASP A 150 8.93 -5.44 17.15
N VAL A 151 8.72 -4.26 17.74
CA VAL A 151 9.80 -3.33 18.09
C VAL A 151 10.07 -3.24 19.59
N GLU A 152 9.48 -4.11 20.43
CA GLU A 152 9.61 -4.03 21.89
C GLU A 152 11.09 -4.08 22.36
N ALA A 153 11.89 -4.95 21.74
CA ALA A 153 13.27 -5.21 22.12
C ALA A 153 14.30 -4.20 21.58
N LEU A 154 13.88 -3.24 20.74
CA LEU A 154 14.79 -2.27 20.11
C LEU A 154 15.39 -1.30 21.12
N GLU A 155 16.72 -1.21 21.13
CA GLU A 155 17.48 -0.24 21.93
C GLU A 155 17.70 1.09 21.17
N LEU A 156 18.31 2.07 21.85
CA LEU A 156 18.68 3.35 21.23
C LEU A 156 19.74 3.13 20.14
N ASP A 157 19.59 3.81 19.00
CA ASP A 157 20.46 3.69 17.82
C ASP A 157 20.50 2.31 17.16
N ASP A 158 19.64 1.39 17.60
CA ASP A 158 19.50 0.06 17.01
C ASP A 158 18.59 0.08 15.77
N MET A 159 18.80 -0.87 14.87
CA MET A 159 18.08 -0.97 13.59
C MET A 159 17.55 -2.39 13.37
N LEU A 160 16.28 -2.50 12.97
CA LEU A 160 15.70 -3.75 12.49
C LEU A 160 15.85 -3.88 10.98
N TYR A 161 16.15 -5.09 10.53
CA TYR A 161 16.43 -5.42 9.16
C TYR A 161 15.31 -6.28 8.53
N LEU A 162 15.26 -6.34 7.19
CA LEU A 162 14.28 -7.15 6.45
C LEU A 162 14.31 -8.64 6.80
N GLU A 163 15.47 -9.14 7.20
CA GLU A 163 15.66 -10.55 7.61
C GLU A 163 15.00 -10.89 8.95
N ASP A 164 14.75 -9.88 9.81
CA ASP A 164 14.21 -10.09 11.15
C ASP A 164 12.66 -10.12 11.17
N ILE A 165 12.01 -9.91 10.02
CA ILE A 165 10.55 -9.98 9.90
C ILE A 165 10.07 -11.43 10.04
N VAL A 166 9.09 -11.64 10.91
CA VAL A 166 8.35 -12.91 10.96
C VAL A 166 7.45 -13.03 9.73
N LEU A 167 7.89 -13.82 8.74
CA LEU A 167 7.12 -14.08 7.53
C LEU A 167 6.12 -15.22 7.72
N PRO A 168 4.85 -15.06 7.29
CA PRO A 168 3.89 -16.15 7.26
C PRO A 168 4.24 -17.20 6.18
N GLU A 169 3.72 -18.41 6.33
CA GLU A 169 4.03 -19.53 5.43
C GLU A 169 3.71 -19.18 3.96
N GLY A 170 4.68 -19.38 3.06
CA GLY A 170 4.48 -19.19 1.61
C GLY A 170 4.72 -17.76 1.09
N VAL A 171 5.20 -16.84 1.93
CA VAL A 171 5.56 -15.48 1.54
C VAL A 171 7.07 -15.33 1.35
N GLU A 172 7.48 -14.91 0.16
CA GLU A 172 8.88 -14.58 -0.16
C GLU A 172 9.05 -13.06 -0.30
N ILE A 173 10.05 -12.47 0.36
CA ILE A 173 10.36 -11.04 0.17
C ILE A 173 11.14 -10.89 -1.14
N SER A 174 10.61 -10.12 -2.08
CA SER A 174 11.19 -9.97 -3.43
C SER A 174 12.59 -9.35 -3.42
N LEU A 175 12.94 -8.59 -2.37
CA LEU A 175 14.26 -7.96 -2.18
C LEU A 175 15.32 -8.93 -1.64
N LEU A 176 14.93 -9.93 -0.85
CA LEU A 176 15.86 -10.94 -0.31
C LEU A 176 16.13 -12.08 -1.31
N THR A 177 15.25 -12.25 -2.31
CA THR A 177 15.40 -13.26 -3.37
C THR A 177 16.28 -12.79 -4.54
N GLN A 178 16.81 -11.55 -4.51
CA GLN A 178 17.71 -11.03 -5.56
C GLN A 178 19.15 -11.56 -5.39
N GLU A 179 19.93 -11.56 -6.48
CA GLU A 179 21.30 -12.09 -6.51
C GLU A 179 22.26 -11.34 -5.55
N GLU A 180 21.92 -10.10 -5.18
CA GLU A 180 22.53 -9.35 -4.08
C GLU A 180 21.43 -9.05 -3.05
N PRO A 181 21.38 -9.74 -1.89
CA PRO A 181 20.37 -9.45 -0.88
C PRO A 181 20.61 -8.06 -0.31
N ALA A 182 19.70 -7.13 -0.62
CA ALA A 182 19.68 -5.80 -0.02
C ALA A 182 18.96 -5.92 1.33
N ASN A 183 19.73 -6.13 2.39
CA ASN A 183 19.19 -6.11 3.75
C ASN A 183 19.06 -4.64 4.22
N GLU A 184 18.00 -3.99 3.76
CA GLU A 184 17.71 -2.60 4.11
C GLU A 184 17.13 -2.50 5.54
N PRO A 185 17.54 -1.48 6.32
CA PRO A 185 16.97 -1.24 7.64
C PRO A 185 15.55 -0.70 7.48
N ILE A 186 14.62 -1.29 8.22
CA ILE A 186 13.19 -0.96 8.19
C ILE A 186 12.85 0.11 9.21
N VAL A 187 13.40 -0.01 10.41
CA VAL A 187 13.11 0.84 11.55
C VAL A 187 14.40 1.20 12.25
N ALA A 188 14.51 2.45 12.68
CA ALA A 188 15.56 2.90 13.58
C ALA A 188 14.95 3.68 14.75
N VAL A 189 15.50 3.49 15.94
CA VAL A 189 15.15 4.31 17.11
C VAL A 189 16.15 5.44 17.23
N ARG A 190 15.71 6.69 17.06
CA ARG A 190 16.58 7.87 17.12
C ARG A 190 16.11 8.87 18.16
N LEU A 191 17.04 9.61 18.74
CA LEU A 191 16.72 10.80 19.54
C LEU A 191 16.18 11.90 18.64
N LEU A 192 15.07 12.52 19.05
CA LEU A 192 14.57 13.73 18.41
C LEU A 192 15.55 14.87 18.67
N GLN A 193 16.37 15.21 17.67
CA GLN A 193 17.12 16.47 17.69
C GLN A 193 16.19 17.59 17.24
N ILE A 194 15.64 18.33 18.19
CA ILE A 194 14.98 19.60 17.92
C ILE A 194 16.10 20.58 17.53
N GLN A 195 16.19 20.93 16.24
CA GLN A 195 16.98 22.08 15.84
C GLN A 195 16.24 23.33 16.35
N GLU A 196 16.74 23.92 17.43
CA GLU A 196 16.38 25.29 17.77
C GLU A 196 16.90 26.17 16.63
N GLU A 197 15.99 26.81 15.88
CA GLU A 197 16.34 27.91 15.00
C GLU A 197 16.99 28.99 15.86
N GLU A 198 18.30 29.18 15.69
CA GLU A 198 18.99 30.33 16.28
C GLU A 198 18.27 31.60 15.79
N PRO A 199 17.85 32.51 16.68
CA PRO A 199 17.21 33.74 16.25
C PRO A 199 18.21 34.55 15.42
N GLU A 200 17.87 34.83 14.16
CA GLU A 200 18.56 35.82 13.34
C GLU A 200 18.60 37.14 14.13
N VAL A 201 19.79 37.50 14.60
CA VAL A 201 20.04 38.80 15.20
C VAL A 201 19.96 39.81 14.07
N GLU A 202 18.83 40.52 13.95
CA GLU A 202 18.73 41.72 13.11
C GLU A 202 19.80 42.73 13.58
N GLU A 203 20.90 42.82 12.83
CA GLU A 203 21.82 43.96 12.94
C GLU A 203 21.08 45.23 12.49
N LEU A 204 20.59 45.99 13.47
CA LEU A 204 20.13 47.36 13.29
C LEU A 204 21.31 48.23 12.83
N ALA A 205 21.25 48.70 11.58
CA ALA A 205 22.10 49.75 11.02
C ALA A 205 21.40 51.13 11.09
#